data_AF-A0A9D6W4X1-F1
#
_entry.id   AF-A0A9D6W4X1-F1
#
_cell.length_a   1.000
_cell.length_b   1.000
_cell.length_c   1.000
_cell.angle_alpha   90.00
_cell.angle_beta   90.00
_cell.angle_gamma   90.00
#
_symmetry.space_group_name_H-M   'P 1'
#
loop_
_entity.id
_entity.type
_entity.pdbx_description
1 polymer ?
#
loop_
_entity_poly.entity_id
_entity_poly.type
_entity_poly.pdbx_seq_one_letter_code
_entity_poly.pdbx_strand_id
1 'polypeptide(L)'
;MRIFLFSLAGIPLLVVFGILLYGFPAQAAGMYTREEGWILAGGAALYLAAHFFIRKPERMYLWSHEFSHLLAAKLFFRKVHSFHITSRDGGKVVIDRTNFAIDLAPYVFPLYSIAAACAALILRSASPWVPDVYLATASFLFSMHLVFSVEGFFRGQPDVKRSGRLFSGAVVFLFLLLWIPCLLAPGTAAGWKGAASVYRKWMYASGNDARKLLLYARSLF
;
A
#
# COMPACT_ATOMS: atom_id res chain seq x y z
N MET A 1 -20.44 5.31 19.27
CA MET A 1 -20.88 6.38 18.34
C MET A 1 -19.86 6.69 17.23
N ARG A 2 -18.58 7.01 17.52
CA ARG A 2 -17.57 7.32 16.48
C ARG A 2 -17.32 6.20 15.45
N ILE A 3 -17.19 4.94 15.88
CA ILE A 3 -16.96 3.78 14.98
C ILE A 3 -18.14 3.55 14.01
N PHE A 4 -19.36 3.76 14.48
CA PHE A 4 -20.58 3.63 13.67
C PHE A 4 -20.68 4.76 12.62
N LEU A 5 -20.31 5.99 12.99
CA LEU A 5 -20.27 7.13 12.07
C LEU A 5 -19.22 6.95 10.96
N PHE A 6 -18.02 6.43 11.27
CA PHE A 6 -17.02 6.08 10.24
C PHE A 6 -17.47 4.92 9.35
N SER A 7 -18.27 3.99 9.87
CA SER A 7 -18.82 2.89 9.07
C SER A 7 -19.92 3.37 8.13
N LEU A 8 -20.77 4.31 8.56
CA LEU A 8 -21.82 4.92 7.72
C LEU A 8 -21.22 5.86 6.66
N ALA A 9 -20.27 6.72 7.04
CA ALA A 9 -19.50 7.54 6.11
C ALA A 9 -18.58 6.70 5.20
N GLY A 10 -18.23 5.50 5.65
CA GLY A 10 -17.45 4.53 4.89
C GLY A 10 -18.18 3.99 3.66
N ILE A 11 -19.52 3.97 3.65
CA ILE A 11 -20.29 3.45 2.51
C ILE A 11 -20.17 4.38 1.28
N PRO A 12 -20.44 5.70 1.37
CA PRO A 12 -20.15 6.62 0.27
C PRO A 12 -18.69 6.60 -0.16
N LEU A 13 -17.76 6.48 0.80
CA LEU A 13 -16.33 6.39 0.52
C LEU A 13 -15.97 5.12 -0.25
N LEU A 14 -16.57 3.98 0.09
CA LEU A 14 -16.41 2.71 -0.61
C LEU A 14 -16.98 2.77 -2.03
N VAL A 15 -18.09 3.46 -2.24
CA VAL A 15 -18.63 3.70 -3.59
C VAL A 15 -17.65 4.55 -4.40
N VAL A 16 -17.17 5.66 -3.84
CA VAL A 16 -16.15 6.49 -4.49
C VAL A 16 -14.89 5.68 -4.78
N PHE A 17 -14.38 4.91 -3.82
CA PHE A 17 -13.21 4.05 -4.03
C PHE A 17 -13.47 2.96 -5.06
N GLY A 18 -14.66 2.37 -5.11
CA GLY A 18 -15.04 1.42 -6.15
C GLY A 18 -14.98 2.03 -7.54
N ILE A 19 -15.52 3.25 -7.70
CA ILE A 19 -15.46 4.00 -8.95
C ILE A 19 -14.02 4.32 -9.33
N LEU A 20 -13.25 4.85 -8.38
CA LEU A 20 -11.84 5.19 -8.58
C LEU A 20 -11.04 3.94 -8.95
N LEU A 21 -11.23 2.82 -8.27
CA LEU A 21 -10.34 1.67 -8.40
C LEU A 21 -10.77 0.67 -9.49
N TYR A 22 -11.98 0.76 -10.03
CA TYR A 22 -12.46 -0.17 -11.06
C TYR A 22 -11.54 -0.22 -12.29
N GLY A 23 -11.14 0.96 -12.80
CA GLY A 23 -10.26 1.05 -13.96
C GLY A 23 -8.78 0.82 -13.64
N PHE A 24 -8.35 1.10 -12.41
CA PHE A 24 -6.93 1.23 -12.03
C PHE A 24 -6.08 0.01 -12.41
N PRO A 25 -6.49 -1.24 -12.13
CA PRO A 25 -5.69 -2.42 -12.48
C PRO A 25 -5.38 -2.52 -13.97
N ALA A 26 -6.33 -2.17 -14.85
CA ALA A 26 -6.12 -2.22 -16.30
C ALA A 26 -5.10 -1.17 -16.76
N GLN A 27 -5.11 0.03 -16.15
CA GLN A 27 -4.11 1.04 -16.47
C GLN A 27 -2.73 0.66 -15.93
N ALA A 28 -2.66 0.11 -14.71
CA ALA A 28 -1.41 -0.35 -14.10
C ALA A 28 -0.80 -1.55 -14.84
N ALA A 29 -1.63 -2.47 -15.35
CA ALA A 29 -1.16 -3.62 -16.13
C ALA A 29 -0.47 -3.21 -17.44
N GLY A 30 -0.87 -2.10 -18.03
CA GLY A 30 -0.21 -1.54 -19.22
C GLY A 30 1.15 -0.87 -18.95
N MET A 31 1.64 -0.87 -17.71
CA MET A 31 2.92 -0.25 -17.34
C MET A 31 4.13 -1.16 -17.57
N TYR A 32 3.94 -2.47 -17.59
CA TYR A 32 5.02 -3.44 -17.66
C TYR A 32 4.93 -4.33 -18.89
N THR A 33 6.09 -4.79 -19.36
CA THR A 33 6.19 -5.75 -20.47
C THR A 33 5.81 -7.17 -20.00
N ARG A 34 5.70 -8.11 -20.94
CA ARG A 34 5.45 -9.51 -20.60
C ARG A 34 6.57 -10.12 -19.76
N GLU A 35 7.82 -9.79 -20.08
CA GLU A 35 9.01 -10.28 -19.38
C GLU A 35 9.07 -9.73 -17.96
N GLU A 36 8.87 -8.42 -17.80
CA GLU A 36 8.74 -7.78 -16.48
C GLU A 36 7.60 -8.39 -15.67
N GLY A 37 6.47 -8.72 -16.32
CA GLY A 37 5.36 -9.43 -15.71
C GLY A 37 5.76 -10.79 -15.13
N TRP A 38 6.61 -11.56 -15.83
CA TRP A 38 7.14 -12.82 -15.31
C TRP A 38 8.11 -12.62 -14.14
N ILE A 39 8.94 -11.58 -14.19
CA ILE A 39 9.83 -11.21 -13.08
C ILE A 39 9.01 -10.85 -11.82
N LEU A 40 7.96 -10.04 -11.99
CA LEU A 40 7.04 -9.68 -10.92
C LEU A 40 6.33 -10.91 -10.35
N ALA A 41 5.82 -11.79 -11.22
CA ALA A 41 5.18 -13.04 -10.80
C ALA A 41 6.16 -13.95 -10.04
N GLY A 42 7.41 -14.05 -10.50
CA GLY A 42 8.47 -14.80 -9.82
C GLY A 42 8.78 -14.26 -8.43
N GLY A 43 8.91 -12.94 -8.27
CA GLY A 43 9.14 -12.31 -6.97
C GLY A 43 7.99 -12.53 -5.99
N ALA A 44 6.75 -12.38 -6.45
CA ALA A 44 5.55 -12.65 -5.64
C ALA A 44 5.47 -14.12 -5.22
N ALA A 45 5.64 -15.04 -6.18
CA ALA A 45 5.62 -16.48 -5.93
C ALA A 45 6.73 -16.90 -4.95
N LEU A 46 7.93 -16.33 -5.09
CA LEU A 46 9.05 -16.57 -4.18
C LEU A 46 8.73 -16.16 -2.75
N TYR A 47 8.10 -14.98 -2.55
CA TYR A 47 7.68 -14.57 -1.22
C TYR A 47 6.60 -15.50 -0.66
N LEU A 48 5.58 -15.83 -1.45
CA LEU A 48 4.51 -16.73 -1.00
C LEU A 48 5.07 -18.10 -0.60
N ALA A 49 6.00 -18.66 -1.38
CA ALA A 49 6.70 -19.88 -1.01
C ALA A 49 7.48 -19.71 0.29
N ALA A 50 8.29 -18.65 0.42
CA ALA A 50 9.04 -18.36 1.64
C ALA A 50 8.12 -18.19 2.86
N HIS A 51 6.94 -17.60 2.69
CA HIS A 51 5.96 -17.38 3.76
C HIS A 51 5.45 -18.70 4.37
N PHE A 52 5.31 -19.76 3.56
CA PHE A 52 4.81 -21.06 4.01
C PHE A 52 5.94 -22.01 4.43
N PHE A 53 7.09 -21.98 3.76
CA PHE A 53 8.16 -22.96 3.97
C PHE A 53 9.30 -22.47 4.89
N ILE A 54 9.41 -21.17 5.13
CA ILE A 54 10.50 -20.58 5.92
C ILE A 54 9.90 -19.77 7.08
N ARG A 55 10.69 -19.57 8.14
CA ARG A 55 10.32 -18.66 9.23
C ARG A 55 10.06 -17.26 8.67
N LYS A 56 8.84 -16.77 8.89
CA LYS A 56 8.38 -15.44 8.46
C LYS A 56 9.32 -14.32 8.95
N PRO A 57 9.59 -13.28 8.14
CA PRO A 57 10.42 -12.14 8.54
C PRO A 57 9.65 -11.16 9.45
N GLU A 58 9.06 -11.67 10.53
CA GLU A 58 8.18 -10.92 11.45
C GLU A 58 8.89 -9.71 12.07
N ARG A 59 10.21 -9.80 12.29
CA ARG A 59 10.99 -8.68 12.82
C ARG A 59 11.01 -7.51 11.84
N MET A 60 11.29 -7.75 10.56
CA MET A 60 11.32 -6.69 9.56
C MET A 60 9.94 -6.03 9.44
N TYR A 61 8.87 -6.84 9.47
CA TYR A 61 7.51 -6.32 9.50
C TYR A 61 7.25 -5.47 10.75
N LEU A 62 7.57 -5.95 11.95
CA LEU A 62 7.37 -5.25 13.21
C LEU A 62 8.08 -3.89 13.25
N TRP A 63 9.34 -3.86 12.80
CA TRP A 63 10.12 -2.62 12.70
C TRP A 63 9.46 -1.63 11.75
N SER A 64 9.08 -2.07 10.56
CA SER A 64 8.34 -1.23 9.61
C SER A 64 7.01 -0.76 10.18
N HIS A 65 6.31 -1.61 10.93
CA HIS A 65 4.98 -1.31 11.49
C HIS A 65 5.05 -0.15 12.49
N GLU A 66 5.90 -0.28 13.51
CA GLU A 66 6.04 0.78 14.51
C GLU A 66 6.69 2.04 13.94
N PHE A 67 7.65 1.89 13.02
CA PHE A 67 8.29 3.06 12.42
C PHE A 67 7.32 3.86 11.54
N SER A 68 6.38 3.20 10.84
CA SER A 68 5.31 3.89 10.12
C SER A 68 4.43 4.73 11.04
N HIS A 69 4.05 4.20 12.22
CA HIS A 69 3.34 4.96 13.25
C HIS A 69 4.13 6.19 13.69
N LEU A 70 5.42 6.01 13.96
CA LEU A 70 6.32 7.09 14.37
C LEU A 70 6.42 8.20 13.32
N LEU A 71 6.64 7.83 12.05
CA LEU A 71 6.75 8.77 10.93
C LEU A 71 5.44 9.54 10.73
N ALA A 72 4.31 8.85 10.73
CA ALA A 72 3.01 9.48 10.59
C ALA A 72 2.71 10.40 11.78
N ALA A 73 3.00 9.98 13.01
CA ALA A 73 2.84 10.83 14.19
C ALA A 73 3.62 12.15 14.05
N LYS A 74 4.86 12.09 13.57
CA LYS A 74 5.66 13.29 13.31
C LYS A 74 5.09 14.17 12.20
N LEU A 75 4.61 13.58 11.10
CA LEU A 75 3.98 14.31 10.00
C LEU A 75 2.70 15.06 10.46
N PHE A 76 1.96 14.48 11.41
CA PHE A 76 0.78 15.10 12.02
C PHE A 76 1.09 15.94 13.28
N PHE A 77 2.36 16.29 13.49
CA PHE A 77 2.83 17.12 14.61
C PHE A 77 2.40 16.59 16.00
N ARG A 78 2.37 15.26 16.16
CA ARG A 78 2.03 14.59 17.43
C ARG A 78 3.26 14.42 18.31
N LYS A 79 3.04 14.49 19.63
CA LYS A 79 4.10 14.27 20.62
C LYS A 79 4.31 12.78 20.81
N VAL A 80 5.54 12.32 20.56
CA VAL A 80 5.97 10.94 20.81
C VAL A 80 6.58 10.90 22.21
N HIS A 81 5.98 10.12 23.10
CA HIS A 81 6.43 9.96 24.49
C HIS A 81 7.45 8.84 24.63
N SER A 82 7.26 7.74 23.91
CA SER A 82 8.21 6.64 23.89
C SER A 82 8.07 5.80 22.62
N PHE A 83 9.17 5.15 22.24
CA PHE A 83 9.26 4.23 21.13
C PHE A 83 10.09 3.05 21.59
N HIS A 84 9.50 1.86 21.61
CA HIS A 84 10.19 0.64 22.02
C HIS A 84 9.86 -0.49 21.05
N ILE A 85 10.89 -1.21 20.62
CA ILE A 85 10.76 -2.47 19.90
C ILE A 85 11.59 -3.49 20.68
N THR A 86 10.93 -4.46 21.28
CA THR A 86 11.59 -5.56 21.97
C THR A 86 11.35 -6.87 21.23
N SER A 87 12.36 -7.74 21.26
CA SER A 87 12.29 -9.04 20.58
C SER A 87 11.28 -10.01 21.23
N ARG A 88 10.83 -9.71 22.46
CA ARG A 88 9.94 -10.55 23.28
C ARG A 88 8.50 -10.03 23.33
N ASP A 89 8.31 -8.72 23.45
CA ASP A 89 6.98 -8.12 23.73
C ASP A 89 6.39 -7.39 22.52
N GLY A 90 7.10 -7.39 21.39
CA GLY A 90 6.70 -6.71 20.17
C GLY A 90 7.16 -5.26 20.13
N GLY A 91 6.38 -4.43 19.46
CA GLY A 91 6.69 -3.02 19.22
C GLY A 91 5.56 -2.15 19.75
N LYS A 92 5.91 -0.96 20.25
CA LYS A 92 4.92 0.03 20.66
C LYS A 92 5.46 1.46 20.54
N VAL A 93 4.71 2.28 19.82
CA VAL A 93 4.84 3.75 19.88
C VAL A 93 3.79 4.34 20.81
N VAL A 94 4.22 5.11 21.82
CA VAL A 94 3.32 5.87 22.70
C VAL A 94 3.27 7.31 22.23
N ILE A 95 2.09 7.73 21.80
CA ILE A 95 1.80 9.09 21.28
C ILE A 95 0.65 9.73 22.06
N ASP A 96 0.65 11.05 22.13
CA ASP A 96 -0.35 11.84 22.86
C ASP A 96 -1.78 11.67 22.32
N ARG A 97 -1.96 11.77 20.99
CA ARG A 97 -3.22 11.59 20.28
C ARG A 97 -2.96 10.92 18.94
N THR A 98 -3.82 9.98 18.57
CA THR A 98 -3.81 9.35 17.25
C THR A 98 -4.94 9.87 16.35
N ASN A 99 -4.86 9.55 15.07
CA ASN A 99 -5.95 9.65 14.09
C ASN A 99 -5.88 8.43 13.14
N PHE A 100 -6.87 8.28 12.26
CA PHE A 100 -6.90 7.14 11.33
C PHE A 100 -5.67 7.06 10.41
N ALA A 101 -5.06 8.21 10.05
CA ALA A 101 -3.90 8.23 9.16
C ALA A 101 -2.64 7.71 9.87
N ILE A 102 -2.48 8.01 11.16
CA ILE A 102 -1.44 7.42 12.00
C ILE A 102 -1.74 5.93 12.21
N ASP A 103 -2.95 5.59 12.66
CA ASP A 103 -3.33 4.20 12.93
C ASP A 103 -3.15 3.29 11.69
N LEU A 104 -3.44 3.78 10.50
CA LEU A 104 -3.34 2.99 9.26
C LEU A 104 -2.00 3.13 8.53
N ALA A 105 -1.10 4.01 8.99
CA ALA A 105 0.22 4.21 8.41
C ALA A 105 1.00 2.91 8.14
N PRO A 106 1.09 1.94 9.08
CA PRO A 106 1.82 0.70 8.83
C PRO A 106 1.24 -0.17 7.72
N TYR A 107 -0.05 -0.02 7.40
CA TYR A 107 -0.71 -0.76 6.33
C TYR A 107 -0.63 0.00 4.99
N VAL A 108 -0.64 1.34 5.06
CA VAL A 108 -0.61 2.24 3.90
C VAL A 108 0.79 2.42 3.34
N PHE A 109 1.83 2.46 4.18
CA PHE A 109 3.21 2.77 3.78
C PHE A 109 4.10 1.52 3.82
N PRO A 110 4.41 0.91 2.66
CA PRO A 110 5.33 -0.24 2.58
C PRO A 110 6.79 0.24 2.67
N LEU A 111 7.24 0.62 3.87
CA LEU A 111 8.52 1.31 4.05
C LEU A 111 9.73 0.55 3.52
N TYR A 112 9.78 -0.77 3.68
CA TYR A 112 10.87 -1.57 3.11
C TYR A 112 10.82 -1.64 1.57
N SER A 113 9.63 -1.57 0.95
CA SER A 113 9.51 -1.45 -0.51
C SER A 113 10.01 -0.09 -0.99
N ILE A 114 9.70 0.98 -0.24
CA ILE A 114 10.21 2.33 -0.52
C ILE A 114 11.74 2.36 -0.37
N ALA A 115 12.28 1.74 0.69
CA ALA A 115 13.72 1.65 0.88
C ALA A 115 14.41 0.90 -0.26
N ALA A 116 13.82 -0.22 -0.72
CA ALA A 116 14.31 -0.96 -1.88
C ALA A 116 14.26 -0.11 -3.17
N ALA A 117 13.20 0.67 -3.37
CA ALA A 117 13.08 1.60 -4.50
C ALA A 117 14.21 2.64 -4.50
N CYS A 118 14.46 3.27 -3.35
CA CYS A 118 15.56 4.21 -3.19
C CYS A 118 16.92 3.57 -3.47
N ALA A 119 17.16 2.35 -2.97
CA ALA A 119 18.39 1.62 -3.22
C ALA A 119 18.58 1.33 -4.72
N ALA A 120 17.53 0.90 -5.44
CA ALA A 120 17.59 0.65 -6.87
C ALA A 120 17.89 1.92 -7.68
N LEU A 121 17.33 3.06 -7.29
CA LEU A 121 17.63 4.35 -7.94
C LEU A 121 19.10 4.75 -7.78
N ILE A 122 19.69 4.51 -6.61
CA ILE A 122 21.10 4.79 -6.33
C ILE A 122 22.00 3.83 -7.12
N LEU A 123 21.63 2.54 -7.15
CA LEU A 123 22.42 1.47 -7.74
C LEU A 123 22.20 1.28 -9.24
N ARG A 124 21.27 2.02 -9.88
CA ARG A 124 20.85 1.80 -11.28
C ARG A 124 21.99 1.73 -12.30
N SER A 125 23.09 2.44 -12.05
CA SER A 125 24.25 2.50 -12.94
C SER A 125 25.32 1.45 -12.62
N ALA A 126 25.15 0.69 -11.54
CA ALA A 126 26.13 -0.31 -11.11
C ALA A 126 26.11 -1.57 -11.99
N SER A 127 24.98 -1.92 -12.59
CA SER A 127 24.84 -3.07 -13.48
C SER A 127 23.55 -2.99 -14.30
N PRO A 128 23.53 -3.48 -15.56
CA PRO A 128 22.31 -3.55 -16.37
C PRO A 128 21.22 -4.45 -15.79
N TRP A 129 21.58 -5.37 -14.88
CA TRP A 129 20.63 -6.29 -14.23
C TRP A 129 19.89 -5.68 -13.03
N VAL A 130 20.26 -4.48 -12.59
CA VAL A 130 19.66 -3.83 -11.41
C VAL A 130 18.15 -3.65 -11.54
N PRO A 131 17.58 -3.20 -12.68
CA PRO A 131 16.13 -3.08 -12.84
C PRO A 131 15.38 -4.40 -12.66
N ASP A 132 15.87 -5.49 -13.25
CA ASP A 132 15.23 -6.82 -13.18
C ASP A 132 15.28 -7.40 -11.77
N VAL A 133 16.46 -7.35 -11.14
CA VAL A 133 16.65 -7.78 -9.74
C VAL A 133 15.76 -6.94 -8.82
N TYR A 134 15.67 -5.64 -9.09
CA TYR A 134 14.80 -4.76 -8.34
C TYR A 134 13.31 -5.11 -8.53
N LEU A 135 12.82 -5.39 -9.74
CA LEU A 135 11.42 -5.78 -9.95
C LEU A 135 11.05 -7.05 -9.18
N ALA A 136 11.92 -8.07 -9.21
CA ALA A 136 11.71 -9.28 -8.41
C ALA A 136 11.65 -8.96 -6.91
N THR A 137 12.58 -8.13 -6.42
CA THR A 137 12.66 -7.71 -5.02
C THR A 137 11.46 -6.85 -4.61
N ALA A 138 11.04 -5.92 -5.45
CA ALA A 138 9.90 -5.03 -5.22
C ALA A 138 8.60 -5.84 -5.11
N SER A 139 8.40 -6.81 -6.01
CA SER A 139 7.23 -7.70 -5.96
C SER A 139 7.25 -8.62 -4.74
N PHE A 140 8.42 -9.18 -4.39
CA PHE A 140 8.61 -9.98 -3.18
C PHE A 140 8.22 -9.19 -1.92
N LEU A 141 8.79 -8.00 -1.77
CA LEU A 141 8.54 -7.12 -0.63
C LEU A 141 7.09 -6.62 -0.60
N PHE A 142 6.55 -6.21 -1.74
CA PHE A 142 5.15 -5.75 -1.78
C PHE A 142 4.18 -6.89 -1.43
N SER A 143 4.43 -8.12 -1.90
CA SER A 143 3.66 -9.31 -1.52
C SER A 143 3.78 -9.59 -0.01
N MET A 144 4.96 -9.42 0.55
CA MET A 144 5.16 -9.45 2.01
C MET A 144 4.27 -8.45 2.74
N HIS A 145 4.22 -7.22 2.24
CA HIS A 145 3.40 -6.17 2.82
C HIS A 145 1.92 -6.49 2.79
N LEU A 146 1.43 -7.02 1.67
CA LEU A 146 0.05 -7.44 1.52
C LEU A 146 -0.29 -8.56 2.52
N VAL A 147 0.53 -9.61 2.60
CA VAL A 147 0.24 -10.77 3.47
C VAL A 147 0.26 -10.37 4.94
N PHE A 148 1.26 -9.62 5.41
CA PHE A 148 1.28 -9.17 6.81
C PHE A 148 0.15 -8.17 7.11
N SER A 149 -0.21 -7.31 6.17
CA SER A 149 -1.37 -6.43 6.32
C SER A 149 -2.65 -7.25 6.51
N VAL A 150 -2.87 -8.25 5.65
CA VAL A 150 -4.01 -9.17 5.73
C VAL A 150 -4.04 -9.91 7.08
N GLU A 151 -2.89 -10.42 7.54
CA GLU A 151 -2.79 -11.03 8.88
C GLU A 151 -3.17 -10.03 10.00
N GLY A 152 -2.71 -8.78 9.93
CA GLY A 152 -3.07 -7.73 10.90
C GLY A 152 -4.57 -7.45 10.95
N PHE A 153 -5.24 -7.46 9.78
CA PHE A 153 -6.69 -7.34 9.68
C PHE A 153 -7.42 -8.53 10.30
N PHE A 154 -7.00 -9.76 10.00
CA PHE A 154 -7.60 -10.98 10.53
C PHE A 154 -7.42 -11.12 12.05
N ARG A 155 -6.21 -10.84 12.56
CA ARG A 155 -5.93 -10.78 14.01
C ARG A 155 -6.67 -9.65 14.71
N GLY A 156 -7.20 -8.69 13.93
CA GLY A 156 -8.00 -7.60 14.44
C GLY A 156 -7.20 -6.65 15.31
N GLN A 157 -6.04 -6.21 14.81
CA GLN A 157 -5.19 -5.24 15.50
C GLN A 157 -5.99 -3.97 15.88
N PRO A 158 -5.69 -3.35 17.05
CA PRO A 158 -6.38 -2.15 17.51
C PRO A 158 -6.37 -1.01 16.48
N ASP A 159 -5.27 -0.89 15.74
CA ASP A 159 -5.03 0.08 14.68
C ASP A 159 -6.15 0.09 13.63
N VAL A 160 -6.53 -1.09 13.14
CA VAL A 160 -7.60 -1.28 12.14
C VAL A 160 -9.00 -1.11 12.77
N LYS A 161 -9.17 -1.53 14.02
CA LYS A 161 -10.47 -1.48 14.70
C LYS A 161 -10.91 -0.07 15.07
N ARG A 162 -9.97 0.83 15.38
CA ARG A 162 -10.26 2.16 15.93
C ARG A 162 -11.08 3.04 14.99
N SER A 163 -10.83 2.94 13.68
CA SER A 163 -11.58 3.66 12.64
C SER A 163 -12.71 2.84 12.00
N GLY A 164 -12.86 1.57 12.39
CA GLY A 164 -13.80 0.62 11.79
C GLY A 164 -13.19 -0.14 10.60
N ARG A 165 -13.32 -1.47 10.63
CA ARG A 165 -12.65 -2.38 9.67
C ARG A 165 -12.94 -2.08 8.20
N LEU A 166 -14.19 -1.73 7.86
CA LEU A 166 -14.59 -1.42 6.49
C LEU A 166 -13.91 -0.16 5.99
N PHE A 167 -13.97 0.93 6.76
CA PHE A 167 -13.29 2.18 6.42
C PHE A 167 -11.77 1.98 6.31
N SER A 168 -11.16 1.30 7.29
CA SER A 168 -9.73 1.01 7.28
C SER A 168 -9.31 0.17 6.09
N GLY A 169 -10.07 -0.88 5.74
CA GLY A 169 -9.81 -1.71 4.58
C GLY A 169 -9.91 -0.93 3.27
N ALA A 170 -10.92 -0.07 3.15
CA ALA A 170 -11.12 0.80 2.00
C ALA A 170 -9.90 1.72 1.76
N VAL A 171 -9.45 2.40 2.83
CA VAL A 171 -8.30 3.33 2.77
C VAL A 171 -7.02 2.56 2.45
N VAL A 172 -6.74 1.46 3.16
CA VAL A 172 -5.54 0.66 2.94
C VAL A 172 -5.48 0.13 1.52
N PHE A 173 -6.58 -0.44 1.00
CA PHE A 173 -6.63 -0.97 -0.35
C PHE A 173 -6.37 0.11 -1.42
N LEU A 174 -6.98 1.29 -1.28
CA LEU A 174 -6.74 2.42 -2.19
C LEU A 174 -5.25 2.78 -2.24
N PHE A 175 -4.63 3.02 -1.09
CA PHE A 175 -3.23 3.44 -1.07
C PHE A 175 -2.28 2.34 -1.56
N LEU A 176 -2.55 1.08 -1.25
CA LEU A 176 -1.75 -0.03 -1.78
C LEU A 176 -1.76 -0.06 -3.31
N LEU A 177 -2.93 0.12 -3.93
CA LEU A 177 -3.00 0.22 -5.39
C LEU A 177 -2.24 1.45 -5.91
N LEU A 178 -2.42 2.60 -5.27
CA LEU A 178 -1.71 3.82 -5.65
C LEU A 178 -0.19 3.70 -5.50
N TRP A 179 0.35 2.83 -4.65
CA TRP A 179 1.79 2.61 -4.54
C TRP A 179 2.37 1.85 -5.73
N ILE A 180 1.60 0.99 -6.41
CA ILE A 180 2.12 0.06 -7.43
C ILE A 180 2.92 0.78 -8.53
N PRO A 181 2.38 1.81 -9.23
CA PRO A 181 3.14 2.45 -10.31
C PRO A 181 4.42 3.11 -9.82
N CYS A 182 4.39 3.79 -8.66
CA CYS A 182 5.57 4.42 -8.07
C CYS A 182 6.64 3.41 -7.65
N LEU A 183 6.24 2.29 -7.04
CA LEU A 183 7.19 1.25 -6.62
C LEU A 183 7.78 0.50 -7.81
N LEU A 184 7.04 0.33 -8.91
CA LEU A 184 7.57 -0.39 -10.08
C LEU A 184 8.40 0.51 -11.01
N ALA A 185 8.19 1.83 -10.99
CA ALA A 185 8.87 2.78 -11.88
C ALA A 185 10.41 2.68 -11.93
N PRO A 186 11.16 2.40 -10.85
CA PRO A 186 12.62 2.26 -10.96
C PRO A 186 13.08 1.04 -11.75
N GLY A 187 12.24 0.01 -11.89
CA GLY A 187 12.58 -1.27 -12.51
C GLY A 187 11.97 -1.50 -13.88
N THR A 188 10.84 -0.87 -14.19
CA THR A 188 10.17 -1.06 -15.49
C THR A 188 10.80 -0.21 -16.59
N ALA A 189 10.77 -0.71 -17.82
CA ALA A 189 11.18 -0.01 -19.03
C ALA A 189 10.37 1.27 -19.26
N ALA A 190 9.10 1.29 -18.84
CA ALA A 190 8.26 2.48 -18.90
C ALA A 190 8.72 3.59 -17.93
N GLY A 191 9.40 3.21 -16.85
CA GLY A 191 9.97 4.13 -15.87
C GLY A 191 8.95 5.04 -15.19
N TRP A 192 9.43 6.18 -14.68
CA TRP A 192 8.59 7.23 -14.09
C TRP A 192 7.58 7.84 -15.08
N LYS A 193 7.90 7.87 -16.38
CA LYS A 193 6.97 8.33 -17.43
C LYS A 193 5.77 7.37 -17.55
N GLY A 194 6.03 6.07 -17.44
CA GLY A 194 5.02 5.02 -17.34
C GLY A 194 4.09 5.25 -16.16
N ALA A 195 4.66 5.38 -14.95
CA ALA A 195 3.89 5.64 -13.74
C ALA A 195 3.01 6.89 -13.84
N ALA A 196 3.58 8.01 -14.30
CA ALA A 196 2.83 9.25 -14.55
C ALA A 196 1.70 9.05 -15.58
N SER A 197 1.94 8.25 -16.63
CA SER A 197 0.90 7.91 -17.60
C SER A 197 -0.20 7.06 -16.99
N VAL A 198 0.10 6.12 -16.09
CA VAL A 198 -0.91 5.32 -15.38
C VAL A 198 -1.81 6.24 -14.58
N TYR A 199 -1.26 7.10 -13.72
CA TYR A 199 -2.05 8.02 -12.91
C TYR A 199 -2.88 8.97 -13.76
N ARG A 200 -2.33 9.52 -14.85
CA ARG A 200 -3.08 10.42 -15.74
C ARG A 200 -4.26 9.71 -16.41
N LYS A 201 -4.05 8.51 -16.97
CA LYS A 201 -5.10 7.72 -17.61
C LYS A 201 -6.18 7.31 -16.61
N TRP A 202 -5.75 6.89 -15.42
CA TRP A 202 -6.63 6.55 -14.30
C TRP A 202 -7.51 7.72 -13.86
N MET A 203 -6.92 8.91 -13.64
CA MET A 203 -7.68 10.11 -13.24
C MET A 203 -8.70 10.51 -14.31
N TYR A 204 -8.32 10.44 -15.58
CA TYR A 204 -9.24 10.74 -16.70
C TYR A 204 -10.39 9.72 -16.78
N ALA A 205 -10.09 8.43 -16.70
CA ALA A 205 -11.09 7.36 -16.71
C ALA A 205 -12.06 7.49 -15.53
N SER A 206 -11.52 7.68 -14.33
CA SER A 206 -12.31 7.85 -13.10
C SER A 206 -13.26 9.05 -13.18
N GLY A 207 -12.83 10.16 -13.76
CA GLY A 207 -13.68 11.33 -13.97
C GLY A 207 -14.85 11.06 -14.93
N ASN A 208 -14.59 10.30 -16.00
CA ASN A 208 -15.63 9.89 -16.94
C ASN A 208 -16.63 8.92 -16.29
N ASP A 209 -16.15 7.96 -15.50
CA ASP A 209 -17.01 6.98 -14.82
C ASP A 209 -17.89 7.65 -13.75
N ALA A 210 -17.32 8.57 -12.97
CA ALA A 210 -18.08 9.41 -12.04
C ALA A 210 -19.19 10.20 -12.76
N ARG A 211 -18.88 10.81 -13.92
CA ARG A 211 -19.87 11.54 -14.72
C ARG A 211 -20.99 10.64 -15.23
N LYS A 212 -20.66 9.44 -15.73
CA LYS A 212 -21.67 8.46 -16.19
C LYS A 212 -22.59 8.02 -15.05
N LEU A 213 -22.03 7.78 -13.87
CA LEU A 213 -22.82 7.39 -12.69
C LEU A 213 -23.75 8.52 -12.22
N LEU A 214 -23.27 9.77 -12.24
CA LEU A 214 -24.12 10.93 -11.94
C LEU A 214 -25.27 11.08 -12.95
N LEU A 215 -25.00 10.86 -14.24
CA LEU A 215 -26.04 10.89 -15.28
C LEU A 215 -27.07 9.76 -15.10
N TYR A 216 -26.60 8.54 -14.80
CA TYR A 216 -27.46 7.41 -14.51
C TYR A 216 -28.33 7.65 -13.27
N ALA A 217 -27.74 8.13 -12.17
CA ALA A 217 -28.48 8.46 -10.95
C ALA A 217 -29.55 9.53 -11.20
N ARG A 218 -29.26 10.53 -12.04
CA ARG A 218 -30.24 11.53 -12.47
C ARG A 218 -31.36 10.98 -13.33
N SER A 219 -31.15 9.88 -14.07
CA SER A 219 -32.21 9.26 -14.88
C SER A 219 -33.19 8.39 -14.07
N LEU A 220 -32.91 8.15 -12.79
CA LEU A 220 -33.79 7.37 -11.89
C LEU A 220 -34.83 8.24 -11.17
N PHE A 221 -34.78 9.57 -11.32
CA PHE A 221 -35.69 10.55 -10.74
C PHE A 221 -36.23 11.47 -11.84
#